data_AF-A0A9P8FIV2-F1
#
_entry.id   AF-A0A9P8FIV2-F1
#
_cell.length_a   1.000
_cell.length_b   1.000
_cell.length_c   1.000
_cell.angle_alpha   90.00
_cell.angle_beta   90.00
_cell.angle_gamma   90.00
#
_symmetry.space_group_name_H-M   'P 1'
#
loop_
_entity.id
_entity.type
_entity.pdbx_description
1 polymer ?
#
loop_
_entity_poly.entity_id
_entity_poly.type
_entity_poly.pdbx_seq_one_letter_code
_entity_poly.pdbx_strand_id
1 'polypeptide(L)'
;MATEVVMESRNCSLYNNNTLSDITVKFNGRQVYAHKAILAQKSAYFMTAFTSLLPVATSEEVDLGVDDDSEAVHAMVRYIYDLPYAQQVTDIPGSSEESLVSCLNVFTAADKYDVASLRPMVVKRFEDLMETNWESESFATSIQKLTAAAAAFCAKNLPKLIKQDEFVNMIQEEEPFTGRLLTDFLTGGSIETVQLRTCNQNSCRNKEPSASNLQGLLYRCVVCGYNLNDMYGGSRCDYRKAYVI
;
A
#
# COMPACT_ATOMS: atom_id res chain seq x y z
N MET A 1 -25.23 -29.25 -30.83
CA MET A 1 -24.75 -28.27 -29.84
C MET A 1 -23.78 -27.36 -30.55
N ALA A 2 -24.17 -26.10 -30.77
CA ALA A 2 -23.31 -25.11 -31.40
C ALA A 2 -22.22 -24.73 -30.39
N THR A 3 -20.96 -24.94 -30.75
CA THR A 3 -19.82 -24.38 -30.03
C THR A 3 -19.82 -22.87 -30.29
N GLU A 4 -20.17 -22.09 -29.27
CA GLU A 4 -19.94 -20.65 -29.25
C GLU A 4 -18.43 -20.41 -29.38
N VAL A 5 -18.00 -20.03 -30.58
CA VAL A 5 -16.68 -19.43 -30.76
C VAL A 5 -16.82 -18.01 -30.23
N VAL A 6 -16.43 -17.80 -28.97
CA VAL A 6 -16.17 -16.44 -28.47
C VAL A 6 -15.01 -15.92 -29.32
N MET A 7 -15.33 -15.06 -30.30
CA MET A 7 -14.32 -14.29 -31.02
C MET A 7 -13.68 -13.35 -30.00
N GLU A 8 -12.54 -13.77 -29.43
CA GLU A 8 -11.65 -12.85 -28.70
C GLU A 8 -11.05 -11.87 -29.72
N SER A 9 -11.77 -10.79 -30.00
CA SER A 9 -11.20 -9.63 -30.69
C SER A 9 -10.13 -9.03 -29.79
N ARG A 10 -8.86 -9.33 -30.07
CA ARG A 10 -7.73 -8.75 -29.32
C ARG A 10 -7.53 -7.32 -29.79
N ASN A 11 -7.77 -6.36 -28.91
CA ASN A 11 -7.55 -4.94 -29.21
C ASN A 11 -6.07 -4.55 -29.27
N CYS A 12 -5.14 -5.49 -29.04
CA CYS A 12 -3.72 -5.23 -28.88
C CYS A 12 -3.07 -4.46 -30.04
N SER A 13 -3.55 -4.64 -31.29
CA SER A 13 -3.04 -3.92 -32.46
C SER A 13 -3.42 -2.43 -32.50
N LEU A 14 -4.42 -2.03 -31.71
CA LEU A 14 -4.90 -0.65 -31.60
C LEU A 14 -4.23 0.11 -30.44
N TYR A 15 -3.41 -0.56 -29.63
CA TYR A 15 -2.67 0.09 -28.56
C TYR A 15 -1.70 1.14 -29.09
N ASN A 16 -1.80 2.38 -28.59
CA ASN A 16 -0.99 3.52 -29.01
C ASN A 16 -0.95 3.72 -30.54
N ASN A 17 -2.05 3.37 -31.21
CA ASN A 17 -2.21 3.49 -32.65
C ASN A 17 -3.17 4.65 -32.93
N ASN A 18 -2.80 5.55 -33.85
CA ASN A 18 -3.64 6.69 -34.21
C ASN A 18 -4.81 6.31 -35.14
N THR A 19 -4.83 5.09 -35.68
CA THR A 19 -5.88 4.60 -36.58
C THR A 19 -7.19 4.50 -35.81
N LEU A 20 -8.17 5.35 -36.17
CA LEU A 20 -9.47 5.46 -35.49
C LEU A 20 -9.40 5.93 -34.02
N SER A 21 -8.25 6.44 -33.59
CA SER A 21 -8.12 7.06 -32.27
C SER A 21 -8.95 8.34 -32.21
N ASP A 22 -9.73 8.48 -31.13
CA ASP A 22 -10.63 9.61 -30.85
C ASP A 22 -10.32 10.24 -29.49
N ILE A 23 -9.24 9.81 -28.84
CA ILE A 23 -8.74 10.40 -27.59
C ILE A 23 -7.25 10.12 -27.37
N THR A 24 -6.55 11.11 -26.80
CA THR A 24 -5.20 10.96 -26.26
C THR A 24 -5.27 10.87 -24.74
N VAL A 25 -4.73 9.80 -24.16
CA VAL A 25 -4.60 9.65 -22.70
C VAL A 25 -3.24 10.19 -22.28
N LYS A 26 -3.23 11.20 -21.40
CA LYS A 26 -2.02 11.81 -20.82
C LYS A 26 -1.87 11.36 -19.37
N PHE A 27 -0.66 10.99 -18.97
CA PHE A 27 -0.35 10.61 -17.59
C PHE A 27 1.14 10.77 -17.33
N ASN A 28 1.50 11.47 -16.24
CA ASN A 28 2.88 11.57 -15.75
C ASN A 28 3.93 11.88 -16.87
N GLY A 29 3.63 12.89 -17.70
CA GLY A 29 4.49 13.33 -18.82
C GLY A 29 4.50 12.41 -20.05
N ARG A 30 3.75 11.31 -20.05
CA ARG A 30 3.55 10.40 -21.18
C ARG A 30 2.19 10.62 -21.83
N GLN A 31 2.09 10.18 -23.08
CA GLN A 31 0.82 10.18 -23.81
C GLN A 31 0.70 8.92 -24.68
N VAL A 32 -0.54 8.45 -24.86
CA VAL A 32 -0.87 7.36 -25.79
C VAL A 32 -2.12 7.69 -26.60
N TYR A 33 -2.08 7.35 -27.90
CA TYR A 33 -3.29 7.35 -28.73
C TYR A 33 -4.22 6.21 -28.30
N ALA A 34 -5.48 6.52 -28.11
CA ALA A 34 -6.47 5.59 -27.58
C ALA A 34 -7.86 5.76 -28.21
N HIS A 35 -8.77 4.88 -27.81
CA HIS A 35 -10.11 4.72 -28.36
C HIS A 35 -11.10 4.76 -27.21
N LYS A 36 -12.00 5.76 -27.19
CA LYS A 36 -13.00 5.94 -26.11
C LYS A 36 -13.84 4.67 -25.93
N ALA A 37 -14.23 4.02 -27.02
CA ALA A 37 -15.03 2.79 -26.98
C ALA A 37 -14.32 1.63 -26.24
N ILE A 38 -13.02 1.43 -26.50
CA ILE A 38 -12.24 0.34 -25.88
C ILE A 38 -11.98 0.65 -24.39
N LEU A 39 -11.62 1.89 -24.08
CA LEU A 39 -11.44 2.36 -22.70
C LEU A 39 -12.73 2.20 -21.89
N ALA A 40 -13.86 2.71 -22.41
CA ALA A 40 -15.16 2.65 -21.75
C ALA A 40 -15.69 1.22 -21.59
N GLN A 41 -15.35 0.29 -22.51
CA GLN A 41 -15.76 -1.10 -22.40
C GLN A 41 -15.18 -1.79 -21.16
N LYS A 42 -13.95 -1.45 -20.77
CA LYS A 42 -13.22 -2.11 -19.67
C LYS A 42 -13.08 -1.28 -18.40
N SER A 43 -13.47 -0.02 -18.43
CA SER A 43 -13.37 0.90 -17.31
C SER A 43 -14.67 1.70 -17.15
N ALA A 44 -15.34 1.51 -16.00
CA ALA A 44 -16.53 2.29 -15.69
C ALA A 44 -16.19 3.77 -15.42
N TYR A 45 -14.97 4.06 -14.97
CA TYR A 45 -14.44 5.43 -14.88
C TYR A 45 -14.44 6.09 -16.26
N PHE A 46 -13.84 5.47 -17.28
CA PHE A 46 -13.79 6.03 -18.62
C PHE A 46 -15.16 6.09 -19.28
N MET A 47 -16.01 5.08 -19.07
CA MET A 47 -17.42 5.15 -19.50
C MET A 47 -18.08 6.42 -18.96
N THR A 48 -18.02 6.61 -17.63
CA THR A 48 -18.62 7.77 -16.97
C THR A 48 -18.00 9.06 -17.47
N ALA A 49 -16.68 9.15 -17.58
CA ALA A 49 -15.98 10.33 -18.06
C ALA A 49 -16.45 10.73 -19.47
N PHE A 50 -16.50 9.77 -20.40
CA PHE A 50 -16.82 10.03 -21.80
C PHE A 50 -18.30 10.22 -22.10
N THR A 51 -19.20 9.77 -21.21
CA THR A 51 -20.65 9.99 -21.34
C THR A 51 -21.20 11.06 -20.41
N SER A 52 -20.36 11.69 -19.59
CA SER A 52 -20.79 12.76 -18.68
C SER A 52 -21.14 14.06 -19.43
N LEU A 53 -21.81 14.98 -18.74
CA LEU A 53 -22.03 16.35 -19.23
C LEU A 53 -20.81 17.26 -18.99
N LEU A 54 -19.70 16.72 -18.52
CA LEU A 54 -18.49 17.48 -18.22
C LEU A 54 -17.66 17.71 -19.50
N PRO A 55 -16.83 18.77 -19.56
CA PRO A 55 -16.02 19.08 -20.74
C PRO A 55 -15.11 17.93 -21.21
N VAL A 56 -14.74 17.03 -20.29
CA VAL A 56 -13.93 15.83 -20.58
C VAL A 56 -14.61 14.89 -21.58
N ALA A 57 -15.95 14.87 -21.64
CA ALA A 57 -16.68 14.02 -22.58
C ALA A 57 -16.45 14.43 -24.05
N THR A 58 -16.43 15.74 -24.30
CA THR A 58 -16.21 16.33 -25.63
C THR A 58 -14.74 16.56 -25.97
N SER A 59 -13.83 16.36 -25.01
CA SER A 59 -12.39 16.54 -25.21
C SER A 59 -11.79 15.45 -26.10
N GLU A 60 -10.75 15.82 -26.86
CA GLU A 60 -9.86 14.91 -27.58
C GLU A 60 -8.71 14.40 -26.69
N GLU A 61 -8.64 14.89 -25.44
CA GLU A 61 -7.62 14.53 -24.47
C GLU A 61 -8.24 14.23 -23.10
N VAL A 62 -7.70 13.22 -22.41
CA VAL A 62 -7.97 12.96 -20.99
C VAL A 62 -6.65 12.94 -20.23
N ASP A 63 -6.51 13.82 -19.25
CA ASP A 63 -5.35 13.88 -18.37
C ASP A 63 -5.65 13.16 -17.06
N LEU A 64 -4.86 12.12 -16.79
CA LEU A 64 -4.95 11.29 -15.58
C LEU A 64 -4.14 11.87 -14.42
N GLY A 65 -3.38 12.93 -14.65
CA GLY A 65 -2.56 13.62 -13.66
C GLY A 65 -1.17 13.02 -13.46
N VAL A 66 -0.54 13.42 -12.35
CA VAL A 66 0.85 13.05 -12.00
C VAL A 66 0.95 12.28 -10.67
N ASP A 67 -0.16 12.13 -9.95
CA ASP A 67 -0.16 11.54 -8.60
C ASP A 67 0.02 10.02 -8.62
N ASP A 68 -0.36 9.35 -9.72
CA ASP A 68 -0.22 7.91 -9.85
C ASP A 68 1.12 7.51 -10.47
N ASP A 69 1.54 6.29 -10.14
CA ASP A 69 2.74 5.67 -10.70
C ASP A 69 2.63 5.52 -12.23
N SER A 70 3.58 6.09 -12.96
CA SER A 70 3.56 6.14 -14.43
C SER A 70 3.53 4.75 -15.07
N GLU A 71 4.28 3.79 -14.50
CA GLU A 71 4.31 2.43 -15.01
C GLU A 71 3.02 1.66 -14.69
N ALA A 72 2.42 1.91 -13.54
CA ALA A 72 1.14 1.31 -13.18
C ALA A 72 0.00 1.78 -14.09
N VAL A 73 -0.09 3.09 -14.38
CA VAL A 73 -1.07 3.63 -15.32
C VAL A 73 -0.83 3.07 -16.72
N HIS A 74 0.43 3.01 -17.15
CA HIS A 74 0.80 2.43 -18.44
C HIS A 74 0.39 0.94 -18.55
N ALA A 75 0.70 0.14 -17.53
CA ALA A 75 0.34 -1.27 -17.44
C ALA A 75 -1.19 -1.47 -17.48
N MET A 76 -1.94 -0.63 -16.78
CA MET A 76 -3.41 -0.64 -16.79
C MET A 76 -3.96 -0.32 -18.19
N VAL A 77 -3.44 0.73 -18.86
CA VAL A 77 -3.90 1.06 -20.21
C VAL A 77 -3.56 -0.06 -21.19
N ARG A 78 -2.36 -0.66 -21.10
CA ARG A 78 -2.00 -1.85 -21.90
C ARG A 78 -3.00 -2.99 -21.70
N TYR A 79 -3.34 -3.29 -20.45
CA TYR A 79 -4.32 -4.32 -20.12
C TYR A 79 -5.70 -4.08 -20.74
N ILE A 80 -6.14 -2.82 -20.78
CA ILE A 80 -7.40 -2.46 -21.45
C ILE A 80 -7.37 -2.91 -22.93
N TYR A 81 -6.21 -2.85 -23.58
CA TYR A 81 -6.01 -3.31 -24.96
C TYR A 81 -5.65 -4.80 -25.09
N ASP A 82 -5.93 -5.63 -24.08
CA ASP A 82 -5.66 -7.08 -24.12
C ASP A 82 -4.16 -7.43 -24.20
N LEU A 83 -3.29 -6.48 -23.85
CA LEU A 83 -1.86 -6.73 -23.68
C LEU A 83 -1.57 -7.19 -22.25
N PRO A 84 -0.52 -8.00 -22.02
CA PRO A 84 -0.08 -8.29 -20.67
C PRO A 84 0.31 -7.00 -19.93
N TYR A 85 -0.25 -6.80 -18.73
CA TYR A 85 0.07 -5.64 -17.90
C TYR A 85 1.47 -5.73 -17.28
N ALA A 86 1.94 -6.96 -17.05
CA ALA A 86 3.20 -7.24 -16.36
C ALA A 86 4.40 -7.32 -17.31
N GLN A 87 4.16 -7.41 -18.63
CA GLN A 87 5.24 -7.56 -19.59
C GLN A 87 6.03 -6.25 -19.72
N GLN A 88 7.31 -6.35 -19.35
CA GLN A 88 8.30 -5.29 -19.51
C GLN A 88 8.26 -4.77 -20.95
N VAL A 89 8.12 -3.45 -21.09
CA VAL A 89 8.39 -2.80 -22.36
C VAL A 89 9.90 -2.88 -22.55
N THR A 90 10.32 -3.83 -23.39
CA THR A 90 11.72 -4.12 -23.72
C THR A 90 12.48 -2.95 -24.33
N ASP A 91 11.81 -1.84 -24.61
CA ASP A 91 12.37 -0.66 -25.26
C ASP A 91 12.86 0.40 -24.25
N ILE A 92 12.75 0.15 -22.93
CA ILE A 92 13.21 1.08 -21.88
C ILE A 92 14.35 0.44 -21.08
N PRO A 93 15.60 0.90 -21.24
CA PRO A 93 16.70 0.51 -20.36
C PRO A 93 16.38 0.93 -18.92
N GLY A 94 16.24 -0.04 -18.01
CA GLY A 94 15.88 0.18 -16.62
C GLY A 94 14.44 -0.17 -16.24
N SER A 95 13.68 -0.90 -17.09
CA SER A 95 12.37 -1.42 -16.71
C SER A 95 12.50 -2.26 -15.43
N SER A 96 11.83 -1.82 -14.36
CA SER A 96 11.90 -2.45 -13.05
C SER A 96 11.49 -3.92 -13.14
N GLU A 97 12.20 -4.77 -12.40
CA GLU A 97 11.76 -6.14 -12.17
C GLU A 97 10.36 -6.12 -11.55
N GLU A 98 9.51 -7.07 -11.96
CA GLU A 98 8.21 -7.24 -11.34
C GLU A 98 8.39 -7.41 -9.83
N SER A 99 7.86 -6.45 -9.07
CA SER A 99 7.97 -6.41 -7.62
C SER A 99 6.59 -6.36 -6.99
N LEU A 100 6.51 -6.75 -5.71
CA LEU A 100 5.30 -6.60 -4.91
C LEU A 100 4.81 -5.14 -4.87
N VAL A 101 5.73 -4.16 -4.86
CA VAL A 101 5.39 -2.73 -4.96
C VAL A 101 4.71 -2.41 -6.30
N SER A 102 5.23 -2.93 -7.42
CA SER A 102 4.63 -2.75 -8.74
C SER A 102 3.20 -3.29 -8.78
N CYS A 103 2.96 -4.48 -8.22
CA CYS A 103 1.62 -5.05 -8.11
C CYS A 103 0.66 -4.13 -7.33
N LEU A 104 1.07 -3.59 -6.18
CA LEU A 104 0.24 -2.66 -5.40
C LEU A 104 -0.07 -1.37 -6.17
N ASN A 105 0.91 -0.83 -6.89
CA ASN A 105 0.69 0.36 -7.72
C ASN A 105 -0.31 0.07 -8.86
N VAL A 106 -0.17 -1.07 -9.57
CA VAL A 106 -1.12 -1.48 -10.63
C VAL A 106 -2.50 -1.74 -10.07
N PHE A 107 -2.62 -2.39 -8.91
CA PHE A 107 -3.90 -2.60 -8.25
C PHE A 107 -4.58 -1.28 -7.90
N THR A 108 -3.82 -0.32 -7.36
CA THR A 108 -4.32 1.02 -7.00
C THR A 108 -4.82 1.77 -8.23
N ALA A 109 -4.08 1.73 -9.34
CA ALA A 109 -4.53 2.30 -10.61
C ALA A 109 -5.80 1.61 -11.11
N ALA A 110 -5.83 0.27 -11.13
CA ALA A 110 -6.99 -0.50 -11.57
C ALA A 110 -8.25 -0.21 -10.73
N ASP A 111 -8.10 -0.02 -9.42
CA ASP A 111 -9.21 0.35 -8.54
C ASP A 111 -9.67 1.79 -8.79
N LYS A 112 -8.74 2.75 -8.86
CA LYS A 112 -9.01 4.18 -9.09
C LYS A 112 -9.74 4.43 -10.42
N TYR A 113 -9.32 3.74 -11.48
CA TYR A 113 -9.91 3.86 -12.82
C TYR A 113 -10.95 2.75 -13.11
N ASP A 114 -11.40 2.03 -12.09
CA ASP A 114 -12.45 1.02 -12.14
C ASP A 114 -12.31 0.00 -13.29
N VAL A 115 -11.11 -0.57 -13.42
CA VAL A 115 -10.77 -1.68 -14.33
C VAL A 115 -10.93 -2.98 -13.56
N ALA A 116 -12.18 -3.35 -13.28
CA ALA A 116 -12.51 -4.41 -12.34
C ALA A 116 -11.87 -5.77 -12.66
N SER A 117 -11.72 -6.11 -13.94
CA SER A 117 -11.14 -7.39 -14.38
C SER A 117 -9.62 -7.49 -14.16
N LEU A 118 -8.91 -6.37 -14.02
CA LEU A 118 -7.46 -6.37 -13.75
C LEU A 118 -7.14 -6.70 -12.29
N ARG A 119 -7.95 -6.18 -11.35
CA ARG A 119 -7.75 -6.35 -9.90
C ARG A 119 -7.47 -7.81 -9.47
N PRO A 120 -8.31 -8.81 -9.81
CA PRO A 120 -8.04 -10.19 -9.38
C PRO A 120 -6.78 -10.80 -10.02
N MET A 121 -6.41 -10.38 -11.23
CA MET A 121 -5.16 -10.83 -11.87
C MET A 121 -3.93 -10.32 -11.11
N VAL A 122 -3.98 -9.06 -10.69
CA VAL A 122 -2.90 -8.43 -9.91
C VAL A 122 -2.78 -9.05 -8.52
N VAL A 123 -3.90 -9.35 -7.85
CA VAL A 123 -3.90 -10.04 -6.55
C VAL A 123 -3.23 -11.41 -6.67
N LYS A 124 -3.64 -12.22 -7.65
CA LYS A 124 -3.02 -13.53 -7.87
C LYS A 124 -1.51 -13.42 -8.12
N ARG A 125 -1.10 -12.44 -8.93
CA ARG A 125 0.33 -12.23 -9.19
C ARG A 125 1.09 -11.78 -7.94
N PHE A 126 0.47 -10.97 -7.10
CA PHE A 126 1.04 -10.55 -5.83
C PHE A 126 1.23 -11.74 -4.90
N GLU A 127 0.23 -12.64 -4.80
CA GLU A 127 0.33 -13.89 -4.03
C GLU A 127 1.48 -14.76 -4.53
N ASP A 128 1.56 -15.01 -5.85
CA ASP A 128 2.65 -15.78 -6.46
C ASP A 128 4.03 -15.19 -6.10
N LEU A 129 4.15 -13.85 -6.14
CA LEU A 129 5.40 -13.16 -5.80
C LEU A 129 5.71 -13.20 -4.30
N MET A 130 4.71 -13.20 -3.43
CA MET A 130 4.91 -13.35 -1.99
C MET A 130 5.47 -14.72 -1.65
N GLU A 131 4.96 -15.78 -2.29
CA GLU A 131 5.43 -17.15 -2.07
C GLU A 131 6.91 -17.33 -2.47
N THR A 132 7.35 -16.63 -3.52
CA THR A 132 8.72 -16.79 -4.05
C THR A 132 9.74 -15.77 -3.54
N ASN A 133 9.30 -14.59 -3.06
CA ASN A 133 10.19 -13.47 -2.77
C ASN A 133 10.05 -12.89 -1.35
N TRP A 134 9.51 -13.64 -0.39
CA TRP A 134 9.33 -13.17 0.99
C TRP A 134 10.65 -12.79 1.69
N GLU A 135 11.79 -13.34 1.26
CA GLU A 135 13.12 -13.02 1.78
C GLU A 135 13.72 -11.73 1.19
N SER A 136 13.07 -11.10 0.20
CA SER A 136 13.63 -9.92 -0.46
C SER A 136 13.63 -8.69 0.43
N GLU A 137 14.61 -7.80 0.24
CA GLU A 137 14.65 -6.50 0.93
C GLU A 137 13.43 -5.63 0.60
N SER A 138 12.78 -5.85 -0.55
CA SER A 138 11.59 -5.12 -0.98
C SER A 138 10.30 -5.62 -0.32
N PHE A 139 10.30 -6.82 0.29
CA PHE A 139 9.12 -7.39 0.95
C PHE A 139 8.59 -6.50 2.07
N ALA A 140 9.48 -5.99 2.94
CA ALA A 140 9.10 -5.13 4.06
C ALA A 140 8.39 -3.85 3.59
N THR A 141 8.89 -3.21 2.53
CA THR A 141 8.27 -2.01 1.94
C THR A 141 6.89 -2.31 1.36
N SER A 142 6.72 -3.47 0.72
CA SER A 142 5.42 -3.89 0.18
C SER A 142 4.39 -4.19 1.25
N ILE A 143 4.79 -4.86 2.32
CA ILE A 143 3.91 -5.07 3.48
C ILE A 143 3.53 -3.73 4.10
N GLN A 144 4.48 -2.83 4.32
CA GLN A 144 4.18 -1.47 4.85
C GLN A 144 3.18 -0.70 3.98
N LYS A 145 3.31 -0.77 2.66
CA LYS A 145 2.35 -0.13 1.74
C LYS A 145 0.97 -0.77 1.82
N LEU A 146 0.89 -2.10 1.84
CA LEU A 146 -0.37 -2.84 1.95
C LEU A 146 -1.08 -2.53 3.26
N THR A 147 -0.34 -2.51 4.37
CA THR A 147 -0.89 -2.23 5.70
C THR A 147 -1.34 -0.77 5.81
N ALA A 148 -0.61 0.19 5.23
CA ALA A 148 -1.02 1.59 5.16
C ALA A 148 -2.30 1.78 4.35
N ALA A 149 -2.45 1.06 3.23
CA ALA A 149 -3.67 1.11 2.41
C ALA A 149 -4.87 0.49 3.15
N ALA A 150 -4.68 -0.68 3.78
CA ALA A 150 -5.70 -1.34 4.60
C ALA A 150 -6.13 -0.47 5.78
N ALA A 151 -5.17 0.19 6.42
CA ALA A 151 -5.40 1.21 7.44
C ALA A 151 -6.26 2.36 6.88
N ALA A 152 -5.83 3.05 5.83
CA ALA A 152 -6.59 4.16 5.27
C ALA A 152 -8.04 3.78 4.91
N PHE A 153 -8.25 2.57 4.35
CA PHE A 153 -9.58 2.04 4.05
C PHE A 153 -10.43 1.84 5.31
N CYS A 154 -9.86 1.19 6.33
CA CYS A 154 -10.54 0.95 7.59
C CYS A 154 -10.90 2.27 8.30
N ALA A 155 -10.02 3.28 8.30
CA ALA A 155 -10.31 4.60 8.89
C ALA A 155 -11.50 5.27 8.18
N LYS A 156 -11.51 5.23 6.85
CA LYS A 156 -12.59 5.81 6.03
C LYS A 156 -13.94 5.13 6.27
N ASN A 157 -13.93 3.83 6.55
CA ASN A 157 -15.15 3.01 6.68
C ASN A 157 -15.45 2.58 8.12
N LEU A 158 -14.71 3.10 9.11
CA LEU A 158 -14.77 2.68 10.50
C LEU A 158 -16.20 2.65 11.07
N PRO A 159 -17.07 3.67 10.85
CA PRO A 159 -18.43 3.66 11.40
C PRO A 159 -19.33 2.54 10.86
N LYS A 160 -19.00 1.97 9.70
CA LYS A 160 -19.70 0.84 9.10
C LYS A 160 -19.09 -0.48 9.54
N LEU A 161 -17.76 -0.54 9.65
CA LEU A 161 -17.01 -1.75 10.02
C LEU A 161 -17.22 -2.15 11.48
N ILE A 162 -17.30 -1.19 12.42
CA ILE A 162 -17.57 -1.48 13.84
C ILE A 162 -18.97 -2.06 14.11
N LYS A 163 -19.84 -2.07 13.10
CA LYS A 163 -21.17 -2.70 13.17
C LYS A 163 -21.17 -4.13 12.64
N GLN A 164 -20.05 -4.62 12.13
CA GLN A 164 -19.90 -5.99 11.64
C GLN A 164 -19.23 -6.82 12.73
N ASP A 165 -19.97 -7.80 13.27
CA ASP A 165 -19.49 -8.64 14.37
C ASP A 165 -18.22 -9.42 13.98
N GLU A 166 -18.10 -9.83 12.72
CA GLU A 166 -16.90 -10.49 12.18
C GLU A 166 -15.65 -9.61 12.28
N PHE A 167 -15.77 -8.30 11.99
CA PHE A 167 -14.65 -7.36 12.09
C PHE A 167 -14.28 -7.10 13.56
N VAL A 168 -15.27 -7.04 14.45
CA VAL A 168 -15.06 -6.89 15.89
C VAL A 168 -14.37 -8.13 16.48
N ASN A 169 -14.79 -9.33 16.09
CA ASN A 169 -14.18 -10.58 16.52
C ASN A 169 -12.75 -10.72 16.01
N MET A 170 -12.50 -10.36 14.74
CA MET A 170 -11.13 -10.32 14.18
C MET A 170 -10.21 -9.38 14.98
N ILE A 171 -10.69 -8.21 15.43
CA ILE A 171 -9.92 -7.29 16.28
C ILE A 171 -9.63 -7.92 17.66
N GLN A 172 -10.56 -8.71 18.19
CA GLN A 172 -10.48 -9.27 19.54
C GLN A 172 -9.65 -10.56 19.62
N GLU A 173 -9.56 -11.34 18.55
CA GLU A 173 -8.94 -12.67 18.56
C GLU A 173 -7.49 -12.72 18.02
N GLU A 174 -7.01 -11.71 17.30
CA GLU A 174 -5.73 -11.80 16.58
C GLU A 174 -4.49 -11.36 17.40
N GLU A 175 -3.41 -12.16 17.29
CA GLU A 175 -2.07 -12.07 17.90
C GLU A 175 -1.37 -10.67 17.75
N PRO A 176 -0.32 -10.37 18.56
CA PRO A 176 0.25 -9.03 18.73
C PRO A 176 0.81 -8.36 17.47
N PHE A 177 0.95 -9.08 16.36
CA PHE A 177 1.31 -8.51 15.07
C PHE A 177 0.17 -7.69 14.46
N THR A 178 -1.04 -8.25 14.40
CA THR A 178 -2.27 -7.54 13.99
C THR A 178 -2.60 -6.46 15.02
N GLY A 179 -2.42 -6.73 16.31
CA GLY A 179 -2.58 -5.74 17.39
C GLY A 179 -1.65 -4.53 17.26
N ARG A 180 -0.35 -4.72 16.98
CA ARG A 180 0.60 -3.61 16.72
C ARG A 180 0.23 -2.83 15.48
N LEU A 181 -0.12 -3.53 14.40
CA LEU A 181 -0.50 -2.93 13.13
C LEU A 181 -1.80 -2.12 13.22
N LEU A 182 -2.79 -2.63 13.96
CA LEU A 182 -4.05 -1.95 14.26
C LEU A 182 -3.87 -0.79 15.24
N THR A 183 -2.90 -0.89 16.16
CA THR A 183 -2.55 0.22 17.06
C THR A 183 -1.93 1.38 16.27
N ASP A 184 -1.00 1.12 15.35
CA ASP A 184 -0.46 2.13 14.45
C ASP A 184 -1.56 2.75 13.55
N PHE A 185 -2.53 1.93 13.16
CA PHE A 185 -3.70 2.32 12.35
C PHE A 185 -4.70 3.21 13.12
N LEU A 186 -5.04 2.88 14.37
CA LEU A 186 -5.98 3.67 15.18
C LEU A 186 -5.34 4.91 15.82
N THR A 187 -4.03 4.87 16.06
CA THR A 187 -3.30 5.99 16.66
C THR A 187 -2.72 6.96 15.63
N GLY A 188 -2.85 6.66 14.34
CA GLY A 188 -2.38 7.53 13.26
C GLY A 188 -0.90 7.86 13.43
N GLY A 189 -0.06 6.81 13.43
CA GLY A 189 1.40 6.93 13.39
C GLY A 189 1.99 7.98 14.34
N SER A 190 2.05 7.69 15.65
CA SER A 190 2.95 8.37 16.60
C SER A 190 3.15 7.55 17.88
N ILE A 191 4.27 6.82 17.91
CA ILE A 191 5.09 6.44 19.08
C ILE A 191 4.46 5.49 20.11
N GLU A 192 5.01 4.27 20.19
CA GLU A 192 5.04 3.47 21.41
C GLU A 192 5.62 4.32 22.55
N THR A 193 4.80 4.67 23.53
CA THR A 193 5.33 5.27 24.77
C THR A 193 6.26 4.24 25.43
N VAL A 194 7.57 4.46 25.35
CA VAL A 194 8.57 3.60 25.98
C VAL A 194 8.56 3.88 27.47
N GLN A 195 8.10 2.92 28.28
CA GLN A 195 8.15 3.05 29.74
C GLN A 195 9.59 2.92 30.25
N LEU A 196 10.24 4.06 30.44
CA LEU A 196 11.58 4.14 31.00
C LEU A 196 11.54 4.01 32.53
N ARG A 197 12.48 3.22 33.08
CA ARG A 197 12.58 2.94 34.53
C ARG A 197 13.76 3.69 35.14
N THR A 198 13.57 4.23 36.34
CA THR A 198 14.65 4.79 37.18
C THR A 198 14.89 3.90 38.41
N CYS A 199 16.14 3.87 38.88
CA CYS A 199 16.51 3.10 40.08
C CYS A 199 16.20 3.88 41.36
N ASN A 200 16.04 3.17 42.48
CA ASN A 200 15.71 3.76 43.79
C ASN A 200 16.94 4.29 44.55
N GLN A 201 18.07 4.54 43.88
CA GLN A 201 19.22 5.13 44.55
C GLN A 201 18.97 6.63 44.81
N ASN A 202 19.36 7.09 46.02
CA ASN A 202 19.25 8.50 46.40
C ASN A 202 19.98 9.44 45.42
N SER A 203 21.01 8.95 44.73
CA SER A 203 21.77 9.67 43.69
C SER A 203 20.99 9.96 42.40
N CYS A 204 19.88 9.23 42.15
CA CYS A 204 19.04 9.34 40.96
C CYS A 204 17.68 9.99 41.23
N ARG A 205 17.30 10.12 42.51
CA ARG A 205 16.02 10.71 42.93
C ARG A 205 16.04 12.21 42.59
N ASN A 206 15.13 12.66 41.73
CA ASN A 206 14.95 14.05 41.28
C ASN A 206 15.98 14.59 40.26
N LYS A 207 16.66 13.72 39.49
CA LYS A 207 17.48 14.15 38.35
C LYS A 207 16.77 13.91 37.03
N GLU A 208 16.93 14.84 36.08
CA GLU A 208 16.40 14.70 34.72
C GLU A 208 17.24 13.71 33.89
N PRO A 209 16.60 12.89 33.03
CA PRO A 209 17.28 11.90 32.22
C PRO A 209 18.14 12.54 31.12
N SER A 210 19.30 11.96 30.81
CA SER A 210 20.14 12.37 29.68
C SER A 210 19.78 11.58 28.41
N ALA A 211 19.51 12.29 27.31
CA ALA A 211 19.06 11.69 26.06
C ALA A 211 20.20 10.92 25.38
N SER A 212 20.14 9.58 25.38
CA SER A 212 21.01 8.74 24.56
C SER A 212 20.34 7.41 24.19
N ASN A 213 20.57 6.98 22.94
CA ASN A 213 20.09 5.79 22.20
C ASN A 213 19.05 4.85 22.87
N LEU A 214 17.88 4.78 22.24
CA LEU A 214 16.64 4.12 22.69
C LEU A 214 16.69 2.59 22.84
N GLN A 215 17.55 1.87 22.10
CA GLN A 215 17.57 0.40 22.17
C GLN A 215 18.25 -0.17 23.43
N GLY A 216 19.08 0.61 24.13
CA GLY A 216 19.80 0.15 25.32
C GLY A 216 19.10 0.39 26.66
N LEU A 217 17.97 1.11 26.66
CA LEU A 217 17.37 1.67 27.88
C LEU A 217 16.27 0.81 28.53
N LEU A 218 15.75 -0.21 27.83
CA LEU A 218 14.69 -1.08 28.39
C LEU A 218 15.10 -1.81 29.68
N TYR A 219 16.39 -2.09 29.82
CA TYR A 219 16.95 -2.81 30.96
C TYR A 219 17.96 -1.97 31.74
N ARG A 220 18.00 -0.64 31.53
CA ARG A 220 18.96 0.24 32.22
C ARG A 220 18.26 1.44 32.87
N CYS A 221 18.73 1.85 34.05
CA CYS A 221 18.29 3.09 34.66
C CYS A 221 18.66 4.29 33.77
N VAL A 222 17.68 5.10 33.38
CA VAL A 222 17.92 6.25 32.47
C VAL A 222 18.70 7.41 33.07
N VAL A 223 18.97 7.37 34.38
CA VAL A 223 19.75 8.40 35.09
C VAL A 223 21.18 7.93 35.38
N CYS A 224 21.39 6.67 35.77
CA CYS A 224 22.73 6.16 36.13
C CYS A 224 23.28 5.06 35.22
N GLY A 225 22.51 4.59 34.23
CA GLY A 225 22.95 3.59 33.25
C GLY A 225 23.06 2.14 33.77
N TYR A 226 22.70 1.89 35.03
CA TYR A 226 22.81 0.58 35.68
C TYR A 226 21.86 -0.45 35.06
N ASN A 227 22.36 -1.66 34.78
CA ASN A 227 21.58 -2.75 34.17
C ASN A 227 20.72 -3.46 35.23
N LEU A 228 19.41 -3.49 34.99
CA LEU A 228 18.39 -3.99 35.91
C LEU A 228 18.31 -5.53 35.93
N ASN A 229 18.98 -6.21 34.99
CA ASN A 229 19.02 -7.68 34.94
C ASN A 229 20.12 -8.32 35.80
N ASP A 230 21.04 -7.52 36.37
CA ASP A 230 22.11 -8.02 37.24
C ASP A 230 21.59 -8.28 38.67
N MET A 231 20.74 -9.30 38.85
CA MET A 231 20.09 -9.68 40.12
C MET A 231 20.86 -10.76 40.90
N TYR A 232 22.19 -10.81 40.80
CA TYR A 232 23.02 -11.64 41.68
C TYR A 232 23.87 -10.78 42.61
N GLY A 233 23.36 -10.57 43.83
CA GLY A 233 24.14 -10.08 44.95
C GLY A 233 23.81 -8.67 45.43
N GLY A 234 22.77 -8.57 46.26
CA GLY A 234 22.67 -7.59 47.35
C GLY A 234 22.83 -6.11 47.01
N SER A 235 21.74 -5.45 46.57
CA SER A 235 21.20 -4.19 47.16
C SER A 235 20.07 -3.59 46.30
N ARG A 236 18.82 -3.92 46.68
CA ARG A 236 17.58 -3.10 46.62
C ARG A 236 17.42 -2.12 45.44
N CYS A 237 17.22 -2.60 44.21
CA CYS A 237 16.56 -1.80 43.19
C CYS A 237 15.08 -2.21 43.11
N ASP A 238 14.23 -1.54 43.90
CA ASP A 238 12.79 -1.79 43.99
C ASP A 238 12.04 -0.67 43.24
N TYR A 239 11.16 -1.04 42.30
CA TYR A 239 10.60 -0.15 41.28
C TYR A 239 9.46 0.73 41.82
N ARG A 240 9.44 2.04 41.52
CA ARG A 240 8.31 2.90 41.96
C ARG A 240 7.72 3.89 40.96
N LYS A 241 8.34 4.21 39.82
CA LYS A 241 7.69 5.08 38.81
C LYS A 241 8.13 4.73 37.39
N ALA A 242 7.15 4.52 36.53
CA ALA A 242 7.32 4.56 35.08
C ALA A 242 7.09 6.00 34.61
N TYR A 243 7.92 6.47 33.69
CA TYR A 243 7.65 7.69 32.94
C TYR A 243 7.04 7.29 31.61
N VAL A 244 5.93 7.94 31.25
CA VAL A 244 5.35 7.89 29.91
C VAL A 244 5.90 9.11 29.18
N ILE A 245 6.66 8.89 28.11
CA ILE A 245 7.02 9.94 27.14
C ILE A 245 6.25 9.63 25.88
#